data_AF-A0A0Q4RLR7-F1
#
_entry.id   AF-A0A0Q4RLR7-F1
#
_cell.length_a   1.000
_cell.length_b   1.000
_cell.length_c   1.000
_cell.angle_alpha   90.00
_cell.angle_beta   90.00
_cell.angle_gamma   90.00
#
_symmetry.space_group_name_H-M   'P 1'
#
loop_
_entity.id
_entity.type
_entity.pdbx_description
1 polymer ?
#
loop_
_entity_poly.entity_id
_entity_poly.type
_entity_poly.pdbx_seq_one_letter_code
_entity_poly.pdbx_strand_id
1 'polypeptide(L)'
;MKPSINEIQAVLTKKGYAFFDQNKPYNLNIIGIRSKNTIANSFDDTLCLVFRDESLNHQIFTFAATTDPGLFWLKNPLNVSGTAILVPGQYKGSHQVGLHKGQYEALVQKAPVKVWRDANKDGVLDFSGTQHEGIFGINIHRSNPDSESQTVEKWSAGCTVFKKVADFKFFMGICNRSKNLYGNSFTYTLLEEADFITN
;
A
#
# COMPACT_ATOMS: atom_id res chain seq x y z
N MET A 1 -3.02 7.06 10.97
CA MET A 1 -3.41 8.47 10.67
C MET A 1 -4.80 8.51 10.00
N LYS A 2 -5.53 9.63 10.03
CA LYS A 2 -6.75 9.84 9.22
C LYS A 2 -6.70 11.21 8.51
N PRO A 3 -5.97 11.33 7.39
CA PRO A 3 -5.82 12.62 6.72
C PRO A 3 -7.11 13.02 6.00
N SER A 4 -7.28 14.32 5.81
CA SER A 4 -8.25 14.91 4.88
C SER A 4 -7.74 14.82 3.43
N ILE A 5 -8.64 15.01 2.47
CA ILE A 5 -8.28 15.07 1.04
C ILE A 5 -7.34 16.24 0.76
N ASN A 6 -7.55 17.40 1.41
CA ASN A 6 -6.72 18.59 1.22
C ASN A 6 -5.28 18.35 1.71
N GLU A 7 -5.10 17.69 2.85
CA GLU A 7 -3.76 17.33 3.35
C GLU A 7 -3.06 16.38 2.40
N ILE A 8 -3.76 15.36 1.87
CA ILE A 8 -3.22 14.45 0.84
C ILE A 8 -2.78 15.25 -0.39
N GLN A 9 -3.65 16.11 -0.92
CA GLN A 9 -3.34 16.91 -2.11
C GLN A 9 -2.13 17.82 -1.90
N ALA A 10 -2.01 18.45 -0.73
CA ALA A 10 -0.87 19.28 -0.36
C ALA A 10 0.43 18.47 -0.35
N VAL A 11 0.44 17.30 0.29
CA VAL A 11 1.61 16.41 0.35
C VAL A 11 2.00 15.92 -1.05
N LEU A 12 1.04 15.45 -1.84
CA LEU A 12 1.30 14.99 -3.21
C LEU A 12 1.88 16.12 -4.05
N THR A 13 1.32 17.33 -3.96
CA THR A 13 1.81 18.52 -4.69
C THR A 13 3.25 18.84 -4.29
N LYS A 14 3.54 18.89 -2.99
CA LYS A 14 4.89 19.16 -2.45
C LYS A 14 5.93 18.14 -2.95
N LYS A 15 5.53 16.88 -3.15
CA LYS A 15 6.39 15.82 -3.70
C LYS A 15 6.41 15.75 -5.23
N GLY A 16 5.66 16.60 -5.93
CA GLY A 16 5.52 16.51 -7.39
C GLY A 16 4.76 15.27 -7.87
N TYR A 17 3.95 14.67 -7.01
CA TYR A 17 3.12 13.50 -7.32
C TYR A 17 1.75 13.94 -7.84
N ALA A 18 1.15 13.10 -8.68
CA ALA A 18 -0.16 13.36 -9.24
C ALA A 18 -1.28 12.99 -8.24
N PHE A 19 -2.33 13.81 -8.19
CA PHE A 19 -3.62 13.43 -7.62
C PHE A 19 -4.62 13.20 -8.77
N PHE A 20 -5.24 12.03 -8.80
CA PHE A 20 -6.15 11.61 -9.86
C PHE A 20 -7.59 11.99 -9.51
N ASP A 21 -8.12 13.02 -10.13
CA ASP A 21 -9.52 13.42 -10.00
C ASP A 21 -10.15 13.50 -11.40
N GLN A 22 -9.72 14.48 -12.19
CA GLN A 22 -10.26 14.79 -13.54
C GLN A 22 -11.79 14.94 -13.58
N ASN A 23 -12.45 15.14 -12.44
CA ASN A 23 -13.90 15.16 -12.32
C ASN A 23 -14.57 13.88 -12.83
N LYS A 24 -13.94 12.73 -12.55
CA LYS A 24 -14.38 11.40 -13.00
C LYS A 24 -14.74 10.50 -11.81
N PRO A 25 -15.87 9.78 -11.86
CA PRO A 25 -16.26 8.87 -10.78
C PRO A 25 -15.30 7.67 -10.74
N TYR A 26 -14.95 7.16 -9.56
CA TYR A 26 -14.05 6.00 -9.38
C TYR A 26 -12.66 6.14 -10.02
N ASN A 27 -12.18 7.37 -10.24
CA ASN A 27 -10.78 7.62 -10.56
C ASN A 27 -9.97 7.57 -9.26
N LEU A 28 -9.29 6.45 -9.02
CA LEU A 28 -8.80 6.11 -7.68
C LEU A 28 -7.40 6.69 -7.40
N ASN A 29 -7.24 7.21 -6.20
CA ASN A 29 -5.94 7.41 -5.55
C ASN A 29 -5.81 6.35 -4.45
N ILE A 30 -4.86 5.42 -4.61
CA ILE A 30 -4.57 4.38 -3.63
C ILE A 30 -3.25 4.75 -2.96
N ILE A 31 -3.32 5.06 -1.66
CA ILE A 31 -2.22 5.71 -0.94
C ILE A 31 -1.94 4.95 0.35
N GLY A 32 -0.76 4.36 0.49
CA GLY A 32 -0.24 3.93 1.79
C GLY A 32 0.38 5.10 2.52
N ILE A 33 0.20 5.17 3.83
CA ILE A 33 0.86 6.10 4.73
C ILE A 33 1.56 5.26 5.78
N ARG A 34 2.89 5.16 5.67
CA ARG A 34 3.74 4.46 6.63
C ARG A 34 3.85 5.28 7.91
N SER A 35 3.61 4.62 9.03
CA SER A 35 3.74 5.12 10.39
C SER A 35 5.18 5.54 10.68
N LYS A 36 5.36 6.53 11.55
CA LYS A 36 6.71 6.84 12.10
C LYS A 36 7.21 5.77 13.07
N ASN A 37 6.34 4.88 13.54
CA ASN A 37 6.70 3.79 14.42
C ASN A 37 7.47 2.74 13.62
N THR A 38 8.71 2.48 14.01
CA THR A 38 9.59 1.53 13.33
C THR A 38 9.58 0.14 13.96
N ILE A 39 8.72 -0.09 14.96
CA ILE A 39 8.50 -1.41 15.55
C ILE A 39 7.72 -2.25 14.53
N ALA A 40 8.37 -3.27 14.00
CA ALA A 40 7.75 -4.20 13.04
C ALA A 40 6.56 -4.96 13.65
N ASN A 41 5.84 -5.67 12.77
CA ASN A 41 4.81 -6.66 13.12
C ASN A 41 3.43 -6.12 13.53
N SER A 42 3.19 -4.81 13.40
CA SER A 42 1.92 -4.16 13.66
C SER A 42 1.19 -3.72 12.38
N PHE A 43 -0.13 -3.55 12.51
CA PHE A 43 -0.98 -2.91 11.50
C PHE A 43 -1.27 -1.45 11.91
N ASP A 44 -0.23 -0.66 12.06
CA ASP A 44 -0.27 0.74 12.49
C ASP A 44 -0.15 1.75 11.34
N ASP A 45 0.10 1.25 10.13
CA ASP A 45 0.01 2.04 8.90
C ASP A 45 -1.43 2.26 8.48
N THR A 46 -1.61 3.18 7.53
CA THR A 46 -2.92 3.50 6.96
C THR A 46 -2.91 3.30 5.46
N LEU A 47 -3.89 2.56 4.92
CA LEU A 47 -4.23 2.66 3.50
C LEU A 47 -5.38 3.63 3.34
N CYS A 48 -5.18 4.65 2.51
CA CYS A 48 -6.18 5.62 2.12
C CYS A 48 -6.63 5.38 0.68
N LEU A 49 -7.94 5.45 0.45
CA LEU A 49 -8.58 5.39 -0.85
C LEU A 49 -9.40 6.66 -1.07
N VAL A 50 -8.99 7.46 -2.06
CA VAL A 50 -9.65 8.73 -2.41
C VAL A 50 -10.14 8.69 -3.86
N PHE A 51 -11.41 9.04 -4.07
CA PHE A 51 -12.04 9.06 -5.39
C PHE A 51 -13.31 9.92 -5.35
N ARG A 52 -14.01 10.05 -6.48
CA ARG A 52 -15.38 10.57 -6.53
C ARG A 52 -16.39 9.45 -6.72
N ASP A 53 -17.54 9.50 -6.04
CA ASP A 53 -18.64 8.55 -6.31
C ASP A 53 -19.35 8.84 -7.65
N GLU A 54 -20.39 8.06 -7.99
CA GLU A 54 -21.21 8.25 -9.20
C GLU A 54 -21.80 9.67 -9.31
N SER A 55 -22.12 10.30 -8.18
CA SER A 55 -22.66 11.66 -8.09
C SER A 55 -21.56 12.74 -8.09
N LEU A 56 -20.31 12.33 -8.33
CA LEU A 56 -19.12 13.18 -8.31
C LEU A 56 -18.78 13.79 -6.95
N ASN A 57 -19.33 13.27 -5.85
CA ASN A 57 -18.92 13.71 -4.51
C ASN A 57 -17.60 13.07 -4.13
N HIS A 58 -16.71 13.84 -3.49
CA HIS A 58 -15.46 13.31 -2.98
C HIS A 58 -15.69 12.31 -1.85
N GLN A 59 -14.99 11.18 -1.96
CA GLN A 59 -14.99 10.10 -0.99
C GLN A 59 -13.57 9.86 -0.49
N ILE A 60 -13.44 9.62 0.81
CA ILE A 60 -12.19 9.22 1.45
C ILE A 60 -12.47 8.09 2.43
N PHE A 61 -11.72 7.00 2.28
CA PHE A 61 -11.75 5.88 3.20
C PHE A 61 -10.34 5.60 3.70
N THR A 62 -10.22 5.31 5.00
CA THR A 62 -8.96 4.97 5.65
C THR A 62 -9.09 3.61 6.31
N PHE A 63 -8.13 2.72 6.07
CA PHE A 63 -8.11 1.36 6.56
C PHE A 63 -6.85 1.09 7.36
N ALA A 64 -6.97 0.32 8.45
CA ALA A 64 -5.81 -0.18 9.18
C ALA A 64 -5.06 -1.21 8.33
N ALA A 65 -3.78 -0.97 8.11
CA ALA A 65 -2.94 -1.79 7.26
C ALA A 65 -1.51 -1.83 7.79
N THR A 66 -0.67 -2.59 7.12
CA THR A 66 0.79 -2.49 7.21
C THR A 66 1.34 -2.31 5.80
N THR A 67 2.40 -1.54 5.66
CA THR A 67 3.24 -1.36 4.48
C THR A 67 4.64 -1.95 4.72
N ASP A 68 4.82 -2.54 5.89
CA ASP A 68 6.06 -3.10 6.40
C ASP A 68 6.00 -4.63 6.41
N PRO A 69 7.16 -5.30 6.33
CA PRO A 69 7.23 -6.74 6.52
C PRO A 69 6.91 -7.13 7.98
N GLY A 70 6.34 -8.32 8.14
CA GLY A 70 6.16 -8.91 9.47
C GLY A 70 7.49 -9.41 10.05
N LEU A 71 7.53 -9.55 11.39
CA LEU A 71 8.74 -9.92 12.12
C LEU A 71 9.32 -11.26 11.65
N PHE A 72 8.46 -12.22 11.31
CA PHE A 72 8.89 -13.50 10.74
C PHE A 72 9.78 -13.30 9.52
N TRP A 73 9.38 -12.44 8.58
CA TRP A 73 10.10 -12.25 7.33
C TRP A 73 11.39 -11.45 7.51
N LEU A 74 11.43 -10.47 8.42
CA LEU A 74 12.68 -9.80 8.77
C LEU A 74 13.73 -10.81 9.27
N LYS A 75 13.33 -11.81 10.05
CA LYS A 75 14.24 -12.86 10.54
C LYS A 75 14.50 -13.98 9.53
N ASN A 76 13.59 -14.20 8.59
CA ASN A 76 13.61 -15.33 7.64
C ASN A 76 13.37 -14.85 6.20
N PRO A 77 14.27 -14.03 5.62
CA PRO A 77 14.03 -13.42 4.32
C PRO A 77 13.90 -14.46 3.21
N LEU A 78 12.96 -14.24 2.29
CA LEU A 78 12.75 -15.08 1.10
C LEU A 78 13.89 -14.95 0.08
N ASN A 79 14.60 -13.83 0.11
CA ASN A 79 15.68 -13.52 -0.81
C ASN A 79 16.99 -13.42 -0.02
N VAL A 80 18.08 -13.94 -0.59
CA VAL A 80 19.41 -13.89 0.03
C VAL A 80 19.90 -12.47 0.30
N SER A 81 19.45 -11.50 -0.51
CA SER A 81 19.75 -10.09 -0.33
C SER A 81 18.91 -9.43 0.77
N GLY A 82 17.88 -10.09 1.30
CA GLY A 82 17.05 -9.56 2.39
C GLY A 82 15.57 -9.42 2.08
N THR A 83 14.81 -9.09 3.11
CA THR A 83 13.36 -8.84 3.06
C THR A 83 13.08 -7.51 2.38
N ALA A 84 12.08 -7.48 1.52
CA ALA A 84 11.74 -6.27 0.77
C ALA A 84 11.02 -5.27 1.66
N ILE A 85 11.41 -4.01 1.58
CA ILE A 85 10.68 -2.88 2.17
C ILE A 85 10.45 -1.87 1.06
N LEU A 86 9.18 -1.52 0.78
CA LEU A 86 8.84 -0.61 -0.31
C LEU A 86 9.37 0.80 -0.01
N VAL A 87 10.10 1.39 -0.96
CA VAL A 87 10.57 2.78 -0.85
C VAL A 87 9.36 3.72 -1.01
N PRO A 88 9.22 4.81 -0.21
CA PRO A 88 8.21 5.83 -0.44
C PRO A 88 8.28 6.40 -1.87
N GLY A 89 7.14 6.56 -2.53
CA GLY A 89 7.11 6.86 -3.97
C GLY A 89 5.71 6.81 -4.58
N GLN A 90 5.54 7.44 -5.76
CA GLN A 90 4.35 7.26 -6.59
C GLN A 90 4.65 6.29 -7.75
N TYR A 91 4.08 5.09 -7.68
CA TYR A 91 4.29 4.01 -8.63
C TYR A 91 3.13 3.95 -9.63
N LYS A 92 3.21 4.79 -10.66
CA LYS A 92 2.13 4.95 -11.66
C LYS A 92 1.87 3.65 -12.42
N GLY A 93 0.60 3.20 -12.43
CA GLY A 93 0.20 1.99 -13.14
C GLY A 93 0.92 0.71 -12.70
N SER A 94 1.49 0.69 -11.50
CA SER A 94 2.30 -0.43 -11.02
C SER A 94 1.48 -1.63 -10.55
N HIS A 95 0.19 -1.45 -10.29
CA HIS A 95 -0.69 -2.50 -9.81
C HIS A 95 -1.85 -2.78 -10.78
N GLN A 96 -2.40 -3.99 -10.68
CA GLN A 96 -3.60 -4.41 -11.37
C GLN A 96 -4.42 -5.37 -10.51
N VAL A 97 -5.71 -5.46 -10.74
CA VAL A 97 -6.53 -6.56 -10.21
C VAL A 97 -6.01 -7.87 -10.81
N GLY A 98 -5.68 -8.82 -9.93
CA GLY A 98 -5.20 -10.16 -10.27
C GLY A 98 -5.30 -11.08 -9.07
N LEU A 99 -4.63 -12.25 -9.10
CA LEU A 99 -4.71 -13.22 -8.01
C LEU A 99 -3.47 -13.20 -7.13
N HIS A 100 -3.62 -12.90 -5.84
CA HIS A 100 -2.54 -13.08 -4.86
C HIS A 100 -2.28 -14.58 -4.68
N LYS A 101 -1.06 -15.02 -5.04
CA LYS A 101 -0.63 -16.44 -5.00
C LYS A 101 -1.56 -17.40 -5.76
N GLY A 102 -2.32 -16.91 -6.74
CA GLY A 102 -3.30 -17.71 -7.49
C GLY A 102 -4.56 -18.08 -6.70
N GLN A 103 -4.78 -17.53 -5.50
CA GLN A 103 -5.84 -18.00 -4.59
C GLN A 103 -7.06 -17.07 -4.51
N TYR A 104 -6.84 -15.77 -4.45
CA TYR A 104 -7.93 -14.79 -4.32
C TYR A 104 -7.56 -13.47 -4.97
N GLU A 105 -8.59 -12.73 -5.35
CA GLU A 105 -8.41 -11.45 -6.03
C GLU A 105 -7.80 -10.40 -5.10
N ALA A 106 -6.83 -9.65 -5.61
CA ALA A 106 -6.11 -8.58 -4.93
C ALA A 106 -5.55 -7.60 -5.97
N LEU A 107 -4.97 -6.47 -5.51
CA LEU A 107 -4.11 -5.69 -6.40
C LEU A 107 -2.70 -6.29 -6.39
N VAL A 108 -2.30 -6.85 -7.52
CA VAL A 108 -0.99 -7.46 -7.70
C VAL A 108 -0.05 -6.53 -8.45
N GLN A 109 1.24 -6.59 -8.12
CA GLN A 109 2.26 -5.85 -8.84
C GLN A 109 2.34 -6.32 -10.30
N LYS A 110 2.36 -5.37 -11.25
CA LYS A 110 2.56 -5.61 -12.69
C LYS A 110 3.67 -4.79 -13.33
N ALA A 111 4.10 -3.70 -12.69
CA ALA A 111 5.21 -2.88 -13.18
C ALA A 111 6.27 -2.68 -12.07
N PRO A 112 7.51 -2.30 -12.43
CA PRO A 112 8.58 -2.13 -11.47
C PRO A 112 8.23 -1.15 -10.34
N VAL A 113 8.65 -1.50 -9.14
CA VAL A 113 8.66 -0.62 -7.96
C VAL A 113 10.05 -0.66 -7.33
N LYS A 114 10.34 0.26 -6.41
CA LYS A 114 11.64 0.35 -5.73
C LYS A 114 11.53 -0.20 -4.32
N VAL A 115 12.46 -1.06 -3.94
CA VAL A 115 12.54 -1.63 -2.58
C VAL A 115 13.94 -1.47 -2.01
N TRP A 116 14.01 -1.28 -0.70
CA TRP A 116 15.20 -1.63 0.08
C TRP A 116 15.19 -3.12 0.38
N ARG A 117 16.36 -3.63 0.81
CA ARG A 117 16.57 -5.03 1.15
C ARG A 117 17.19 -5.16 2.52
N ASP A 118 16.41 -5.64 3.47
CA ASP A 118 16.83 -5.83 4.86
C ASP A 118 17.39 -7.24 5.06
N ALA A 119 18.71 -7.35 5.18
CA ALA A 119 19.44 -8.61 5.18
C ALA A 119 19.96 -9.06 6.54
N ASN A 120 19.94 -8.17 7.56
CA ASN A 120 20.71 -8.37 8.79
C ASN A 120 20.02 -9.34 9.78
N LYS A 121 18.70 -9.58 9.60
CA LYS A 121 17.86 -10.50 10.37
C LYS A 121 17.72 -10.16 11.85
N ASP A 122 17.94 -8.92 12.25
CA ASP A 122 17.78 -8.49 13.64
C ASP A 122 16.29 -8.29 14.04
N GLY A 123 15.39 -8.21 13.06
CA GLY A 123 13.96 -8.00 13.27
C GLY A 123 13.55 -6.53 13.41
N VAL A 124 14.46 -5.60 13.11
CA VAL A 124 14.25 -4.17 13.04
C VAL A 124 14.07 -3.79 11.56
N LEU A 125 13.24 -2.80 11.28
CA LEU A 125 13.02 -2.30 9.92
C LEU A 125 14.18 -1.39 9.49
N ASP A 126 14.91 -1.75 8.43
CA ASP A 126 15.92 -0.88 7.80
C ASP A 126 15.35 -0.15 6.56
N PHE A 127 15.11 1.16 6.72
CA PHE A 127 14.63 2.06 5.65
C PHE A 127 15.78 2.74 4.88
N SER A 128 16.87 2.03 4.62
CA SER A 128 18.07 2.61 4.01
C SER A 128 18.78 1.68 3.03
N GLY A 129 19.90 2.16 2.47
CA GLY A 129 20.75 1.40 1.57
C GLY A 129 20.35 1.47 0.09
N THR A 130 20.88 0.51 -0.69
CA THR A 130 20.69 0.46 -2.14
C THR A 130 19.23 0.17 -2.49
N GLN A 131 18.67 0.98 -3.39
CA GLN A 131 17.33 0.74 -3.94
C GLN A 131 17.41 -0.23 -5.11
N HIS A 132 16.54 -1.25 -5.08
CA HIS A 132 16.39 -2.22 -6.14
C HIS A 132 15.06 -1.97 -6.85
N GLU A 133 15.08 -1.87 -8.17
CA GLU A 133 13.89 -1.65 -8.99
C GLU A 133 13.53 -2.92 -9.77
N GLY A 134 12.26 -3.34 -9.71
CA GLY A 134 11.82 -4.55 -10.40
C GLY A 134 10.48 -5.09 -9.93
N ILE A 135 10.17 -6.32 -10.36
CA ILE A 135 8.97 -7.07 -9.96
C ILE A 135 9.34 -7.96 -8.78
N PHE A 136 8.74 -7.69 -7.61
CA PHE A 136 9.03 -8.40 -6.37
C PHE A 136 7.79 -9.04 -5.73
N GLY A 137 6.62 -8.87 -6.35
CA GLY A 137 5.35 -9.35 -5.80
C GLY A 137 4.81 -8.47 -4.67
N ILE A 138 5.09 -7.16 -4.72
CA ILE A 138 4.58 -6.17 -3.75
C ILE A 138 3.09 -5.94 -4.00
N ASN A 139 2.27 -6.82 -3.47
CA ASN A 139 0.83 -6.82 -3.66
C ASN A 139 0.12 -6.00 -2.56
N ILE A 140 -1.11 -5.58 -2.81
CA ILE A 140 -2.01 -5.00 -1.81
C ILE A 140 -3.14 -6.00 -1.55
N HIS A 141 -3.14 -6.62 -0.37
CA HIS A 141 -4.03 -7.77 -0.08
C HIS A 141 -4.52 -7.82 1.38
N ARG A 142 -5.47 -8.70 1.69
CA ARG A 142 -5.88 -8.99 3.08
C ARG A 142 -4.86 -9.83 3.85
N SER A 143 -4.91 -9.75 5.17
CA SER A 143 -4.37 -10.76 6.07
C SER A 143 -5.32 -11.98 6.14
N ASN A 144 -5.83 -12.30 7.33
CA ASN A 144 -6.75 -13.42 7.60
C ASN A 144 -7.99 -13.41 6.67
N PRO A 145 -8.46 -14.57 6.17
CA PRO A 145 -9.63 -14.68 5.27
C PRO A 145 -10.99 -14.45 5.91
N ASP A 146 -11.10 -14.65 7.22
CA ASP A 146 -12.36 -14.79 7.93
C ASP A 146 -12.69 -13.52 8.72
N SER A 147 -11.70 -12.92 9.37
CA SER A 147 -11.89 -11.76 10.25
C SER A 147 -10.76 -10.74 10.16
N GLU A 148 -9.87 -10.72 11.14
CA GLU A 148 -8.75 -9.79 11.26
C GLU A 148 -7.54 -10.49 11.87
N SER A 149 -6.35 -9.98 11.56
CA SER A 149 -5.11 -10.40 12.23
C SER A 149 -4.68 -9.35 13.25
N GLN A 150 -4.18 -9.78 14.41
CA GLN A 150 -3.64 -8.85 15.41
C GLN A 150 -2.19 -8.47 15.13
N THR A 151 -1.43 -9.35 14.46
CA THR A 151 -0.03 -9.16 14.08
C THR A 151 0.21 -9.53 12.62
N VAL A 152 1.26 -8.96 12.02
CA VAL A 152 1.54 -9.12 10.58
C VAL A 152 2.15 -10.49 10.28
N GLU A 153 3.16 -10.91 11.02
CA GLU A 153 3.83 -12.21 10.90
C GLU A 153 4.10 -12.61 9.43
N LYS A 154 3.57 -13.75 8.99
CA LYS A 154 3.79 -14.29 7.66
C LYS A 154 2.95 -13.62 6.58
N TRP A 155 2.07 -12.68 6.93
CA TRP A 155 1.18 -12.05 5.97
C TRP A 155 1.92 -11.11 5.01
N SER A 156 3.03 -10.49 5.41
CA SER A 156 3.77 -9.54 4.56
C SER A 156 5.27 -9.78 4.55
N ALA A 157 5.83 -10.07 3.39
CA ALA A 157 7.28 -10.02 3.12
C ALA A 157 7.69 -8.71 2.42
N GLY A 158 6.88 -7.64 2.59
CA GLY A 158 7.01 -6.35 1.91
C GLY A 158 5.76 -5.90 1.13
N CYS A 159 4.64 -6.62 1.27
CA CYS A 159 3.35 -6.24 0.69
C CYS A 159 2.64 -5.19 1.54
N THR A 160 1.63 -4.54 0.98
CA THR A 160 0.67 -3.76 1.76
C THR A 160 -0.49 -4.67 2.18
N VAL A 161 -0.69 -4.83 3.48
CA VAL A 161 -1.64 -5.82 4.00
C VAL A 161 -2.69 -5.18 4.88
N PHE A 162 -3.97 -5.38 4.55
CA PHE A 162 -5.09 -4.95 5.37
C PHE A 162 -5.20 -5.80 6.65
N LYS A 163 -5.48 -5.13 7.78
CA LYS A 163 -5.76 -5.80 9.05
C LYS A 163 -7.04 -6.64 8.99
N LYS A 164 -8.11 -6.07 8.43
CA LYS A 164 -9.47 -6.67 8.41
C LYS A 164 -9.87 -7.10 7.01
N VAL A 165 -10.48 -8.27 6.87
CA VAL A 165 -10.95 -8.77 5.57
C VAL A 165 -12.13 -7.97 5.02
N ALA A 166 -13.00 -7.44 5.88
CA ALA A 166 -14.15 -6.64 5.46
C ALA A 166 -13.72 -5.35 4.74
N ASP A 167 -12.72 -4.65 5.29
CA ASP A 167 -12.11 -3.45 4.70
C ASP A 167 -11.50 -3.75 3.34
N PHE A 168 -10.77 -4.88 3.24
CA PHE A 168 -10.21 -5.34 1.99
C PHE A 168 -11.28 -5.67 0.94
N LYS A 169 -12.37 -6.34 1.32
CA LYS A 169 -13.48 -6.65 0.42
C LYS A 169 -14.14 -5.37 -0.12
N PHE A 170 -14.36 -4.39 0.75
CA PHE A 170 -14.86 -3.08 0.34
C PHE A 170 -13.92 -2.41 -0.67
N PHE A 171 -12.62 -2.34 -0.34
CA PHE A 171 -11.58 -1.80 -1.21
C PHE A 171 -11.55 -2.46 -2.59
N MET A 172 -11.58 -3.80 -2.64
CA MET A 172 -11.58 -4.55 -3.90
C MET A 172 -12.86 -4.33 -4.72
N GLY A 173 -14.01 -4.13 -4.06
CA GLY A 173 -15.26 -3.74 -4.75
C GLY A 173 -15.09 -2.42 -5.53
N ILE A 174 -14.47 -1.42 -4.89
CA ILE A 174 -14.20 -0.12 -5.52
C ILE A 174 -13.16 -0.25 -6.64
N CYS A 175 -12.09 -1.02 -6.42
CA CYS A 175 -11.08 -1.28 -7.46
C CYS A 175 -11.68 -1.96 -8.69
N ASN A 176 -12.58 -2.94 -8.50
CA ASN A 176 -13.25 -3.58 -9.63
C ASN A 176 -14.20 -2.64 -10.38
N ARG A 177 -14.90 -1.75 -9.67
CA ARG A 177 -15.72 -0.71 -10.33
C ARG A 177 -14.84 0.20 -11.20
N SER A 178 -13.72 0.68 -10.67
CA SER A 178 -12.75 1.49 -11.41
C SER A 178 -12.15 0.73 -12.61
N LYS A 179 -11.78 -0.54 -12.43
CA LYS A 179 -11.28 -1.42 -13.49
C LYS A 179 -12.22 -1.48 -14.70
N ASN A 180 -13.53 -1.60 -14.44
CA ASN A 180 -14.53 -1.69 -15.50
C ASN A 180 -14.70 -0.37 -16.27
N LEU A 181 -14.38 0.77 -15.66
CA LEU A 181 -14.50 2.09 -16.27
C LEU A 181 -13.22 2.52 -17.01
N TYR A 182 -12.05 2.22 -16.43
CA TYR A 182 -10.77 2.81 -16.86
C TYR A 182 -9.70 1.78 -17.23
N GLY A 183 -10.01 0.49 -17.13
CA GLY A 183 -9.10 -0.61 -17.39
C GLY A 183 -8.30 -1.06 -16.17
N ASN A 184 -7.55 -2.15 -16.33
CA ASN A 184 -6.89 -2.84 -15.23
C ASN A 184 -5.49 -2.26 -14.92
N SER A 185 -5.44 -1.02 -14.47
CA SER A 185 -4.18 -0.32 -14.18
C SER A 185 -4.35 0.68 -13.05
N PHE A 186 -3.61 0.48 -11.95
CA PHE A 186 -3.73 1.30 -10.75
C PHE A 186 -2.37 1.88 -10.36
N THR A 187 -2.40 3.12 -9.90
CA THR A 187 -1.24 3.77 -9.28
C THR A 187 -1.30 3.54 -7.78
N TYR A 188 -0.21 3.02 -7.21
CA TYR A 188 -0.01 2.98 -5.78
C TYR A 188 0.98 4.07 -5.37
N THR A 189 0.63 4.87 -4.37
CA THR A 189 1.53 5.85 -3.77
C THR A 189 1.82 5.45 -2.34
N LEU A 190 3.08 5.42 -1.95
CA LEU A 190 3.49 5.27 -0.56
C LEU A 190 4.05 6.60 -0.07
N LEU A 191 3.42 7.15 0.96
CA LEU A 191 3.83 8.34 1.71
C LEU A 191 4.26 7.93 3.11
N GLU A 192 4.93 8.83 3.81
CA GLU A 192 5.30 8.66 5.21
C GLU A 192 4.48 9.61 6.09
N GLU A 193 4.17 9.21 7.32
CA GLU A 193 3.41 10.05 8.27
C GLU A 193 4.07 11.41 8.48
N ALA A 194 5.42 11.45 8.45
CA ALA A 194 6.21 12.67 8.56
C ALA A 194 5.97 13.67 7.41
N ASP A 195 5.47 13.23 6.25
CA ASP A 195 5.17 14.11 5.12
C ASP A 195 4.02 15.08 5.41
N PHE A 196 3.14 14.72 6.35
CA PHE A 196 1.95 15.47 6.72
C PHE A 196 2.23 16.51 7.83
N ILE A 197 3.45 16.57 8.34
CA ILE A 197 3.85 17.57 9.33
C ILE A 197 4.30 18.83 8.56
N THR A 198 3.51 19.90 8.66
CA THR A 198 3.92 21.24 8.23
C THR A 198 4.91 21.81 9.23
N ASN A 199 6.17 21.99 8.79
CA ASN A 199 7.10 22.95 9.40
C ASN A 199 6.73 24.37 8.99
#